data_AF-A0A067CTS5-F1
#
_entry.id   AF-A0A067CTS5-F1
#
_cell.length_a   1.000
_cell.length_b   1.000
_cell.length_c   1.000
_cell.angle_alpha   90.00
_cell.angle_beta   90.00
_cell.angle_gamma   90.00
#
_symmetry.space_group_name_H-M   'P 1'
#
loop_
_entity.id
_entity.type
_entity.pdbx_description
1 polymer ?
#
loop_
_entity_poly.entity_id
_entity_poly.type
_entity_poly.pdbx_seq_one_letter_code
_entity_poly.pdbx_strand_id
1 'polypeptide(L)'
;MHTTPEEKAARLQTQRQGKAKARAAQETNATSDDEATRLQKQRQGKAKARAAQKASETPEEKAARLDKERQAKADARAAQETNATRFDAELQLDNVYIITNALVSSHDDFGRKFDPHPDFGLRLFSDTIVRWVDDDLLIPEINVSGDITAMPTMPALQVIEDVGMLAICHSLEPSADDKSFATLVDDSAGGSRATIRLTLYGKHARSATQDRFGQCLLLQRFKVNDGAISASAHTCISIAASLPEAKRLLHWYSTQ
;
A
#
# COMPACT_ATOMS: atom_id res chain seq x y z
N MET A 1 31.65 -63.62 20.36
CA MET A 1 30.68 -63.65 19.25
C MET A 1 30.83 -62.36 18.45
N HIS A 2 31.50 -62.43 17.29
CA HIS A 2 31.69 -61.28 16.41
C HIS A 2 30.52 -61.19 15.43
N THR A 3 29.65 -60.19 15.59
CA THR A 3 28.61 -59.87 14.60
C THR A 3 29.26 -59.41 13.31
N THR A 4 28.86 -59.98 12.19
CA THR A 4 29.44 -59.66 10.88
C THR A 4 29.05 -58.23 10.44
N PRO A 5 29.83 -57.60 9.55
CA PRO A 5 29.52 -56.26 9.04
C PRO A 5 28.12 -56.14 8.41
N GLU A 6 27.64 -57.22 7.78
CA GLU A 6 26.31 -57.31 7.18
C GLU A 6 25.19 -57.30 8.22
N GLU A 7 25.35 -57.98 9.35
CA GLU A 7 24.39 -57.93 10.46
C GLU A 7 24.29 -56.53 11.08
N LYS A 8 25.40 -55.80 11.14
CA LYS A 8 25.40 -54.39 11.61
C LYS A 8 24.68 -53.47 10.63
N ALA A 9 24.89 -53.66 9.32
CA ALA A 9 24.24 -52.87 8.28
C ALA A 9 22.73 -53.10 8.25
N ALA A 10 22.30 -54.37 8.32
CA ALA A 10 20.88 -54.73 8.39
C ALA A 10 20.22 -54.11 9.62
N ARG A 11 20.85 -54.20 10.80
CA ARG A 11 20.30 -53.64 12.04
C ARG A 11 20.17 -52.11 12.00
N LEU A 12 21.13 -51.42 11.37
CA LEU A 12 21.05 -49.97 11.13
C LEU A 12 19.94 -49.59 10.16
N GLN A 13 19.73 -50.39 9.11
CA GLN A 13 18.67 -50.18 8.15
C GLN A 13 17.28 -50.37 8.78
N THR A 14 17.09 -51.42 9.58
CA THR A 14 15.84 -51.65 10.34
C THR A 14 15.60 -50.54 11.35
N GLN A 15 16.64 -50.04 12.02
CA GLN A 15 16.52 -48.92 12.96
C GLN A 15 16.17 -47.59 12.26
N ARG A 16 16.71 -47.35 11.05
CA ARG A 16 16.36 -46.18 10.23
C ARG A 16 14.91 -46.25 9.73
N GLN A 17 14.45 -47.42 9.27
CA GLN A 17 13.08 -47.62 8.83
C GLN A 17 12.07 -47.51 9.99
N GLY A 18 12.41 -48.01 11.18
CA GLY A 18 11.60 -47.84 12.39
C GLY A 18 11.45 -46.37 12.79
N LYS A 19 12.54 -45.59 12.72
CA LYS A 19 12.50 -44.14 12.97
C LYS A 19 11.72 -43.36 11.90
N ALA A 20 11.79 -43.78 10.64
CA ALA A 20 11.03 -43.15 9.56
C ALA A 20 9.52 -43.42 9.69
N LYS A 21 9.11 -44.65 10.01
CA LYS A 21 7.71 -44.99 10.29
C LYS A 21 7.18 -44.27 11.53
N ALA A 22 7.99 -44.12 12.58
CA ALA A 22 7.61 -43.37 13.77
C ALA A 22 7.42 -41.86 13.50
N ARG A 23 8.22 -41.26 12.61
CA ARG A 23 8.05 -39.86 12.19
C ARG A 23 6.82 -39.65 11.30
N ALA A 24 6.59 -40.54 10.35
CA ALA A 24 5.41 -40.47 9.47
C ALA A 24 4.09 -40.61 10.27
N ALA A 25 4.05 -41.49 11.27
CA ALA A 25 2.91 -41.62 12.17
C ALA A 25 2.69 -40.39 13.07
N GLN A 26 3.73 -39.60 13.32
CA GLN A 26 3.66 -38.36 14.10
C GLN A 26 3.14 -37.17 13.27
N GLU A 27 3.38 -37.16 11.96
CA GLU A 27 2.87 -36.13 11.04
C GLU A 27 1.39 -36.35 10.69
N THR A 28 0.90 -37.59 10.63
CA THR A 28 -0.51 -37.90 10.31
C THR A 28 -1.51 -37.59 11.43
N ASN A 29 -1.05 -37.33 12.65
CA ASN A 29 -1.91 -37.03 13.82
C ASN A 29 -1.75 -35.60 14.35
N ALA A 30 -0.97 -34.74 13.68
CA ALA A 30 -0.82 -33.35 14.09
C ALA A 30 -2.05 -32.54 13.64
N THR A 31 -2.96 -32.25 14.57
CA THR A 31 -3.97 -31.20 14.39
C THR A 31 -3.29 -29.83 14.26
N SER A 32 -3.88 -28.91 13.49
CA SER A 32 -3.37 -27.53 13.29
C SER A 32 -2.99 -26.82 14.60
N ASP A 33 -3.69 -27.13 15.70
CA ASP A 33 -3.39 -26.60 17.03
C ASP A 33 -2.06 -27.09 17.61
N ASP A 34 -1.64 -28.33 17.33
CA ASP A 34 -0.37 -28.86 17.80
C ASP A 34 0.82 -28.23 17.05
N GLU A 35 0.65 -27.92 15.77
CA GLU A 35 1.66 -27.17 15.01
C GLU A 35 1.81 -25.75 15.52
N ALA A 36 0.70 -25.04 15.77
CA ALA A 36 0.69 -23.70 16.32
C ALA A 36 1.37 -23.66 17.71
N THR A 37 1.04 -24.62 18.57
CA THR A 37 1.62 -24.74 19.92
C THR A 37 3.11 -25.05 19.86
N ARG A 38 3.55 -25.88 18.91
CA ARG A 38 4.95 -26.22 18.70
C ARG A 38 5.75 -25.04 18.16
N LEU A 39 5.19 -24.27 17.22
CA LEU A 39 5.75 -23.02 16.72
C LEU A 39 5.88 -21.97 17.84
N GLN A 40 4.86 -21.83 18.69
CA GLN A 40 4.88 -20.90 19.81
C GLN A 40 5.96 -21.29 20.84
N LYS A 41 6.07 -22.57 21.20
CA LYS A 41 7.16 -23.08 22.06
C LYS A 41 8.54 -22.85 21.43
N GLN A 42 8.68 -23.03 20.11
CA GLN A 42 9.93 -22.78 19.41
C GLN A 42 10.30 -21.29 19.40
N ARG A 43 9.32 -20.39 19.18
CA ARG A 43 9.48 -18.94 19.26
C ARG A 43 9.90 -18.49 20.66
N GLN A 44 9.26 -19.03 21.71
CA GLN A 44 9.61 -18.76 23.10
C GLN A 44 11.01 -19.27 23.47
N GLY A 45 11.39 -20.46 22.99
CA GLY A 45 12.73 -21.01 23.18
C GLY A 45 13.81 -20.15 22.52
N LYS A 46 13.58 -19.70 21.28
CA LYS A 46 14.47 -18.75 20.58
C LYS A 46 14.54 -17.39 21.28
N ALA A 47 13.42 -16.89 21.82
CA ALA A 47 13.39 -15.64 22.57
C ALA A 47 14.19 -15.73 23.88
N LYS A 48 14.03 -16.82 24.65
CA LYS A 48 14.82 -17.07 25.85
C LYS A 48 16.31 -17.22 25.55
N ALA A 49 16.67 -17.95 24.49
CA ALA A 49 18.06 -18.10 24.07
C ALA A 49 18.69 -16.76 23.66
N ARG A 50 17.97 -15.93 22.88
CA ARG A 50 18.42 -14.57 22.53
C ARG A 50 18.54 -13.66 23.75
N ALA A 51 17.63 -13.76 24.71
CA ALA A 51 17.69 -12.97 25.93
C ALA A 51 18.88 -13.35 26.81
N ALA A 52 19.16 -14.65 26.96
CA ALA A 52 20.33 -15.15 27.67
C ALA A 52 21.63 -14.71 26.99
N GLN A 53 21.69 -14.77 25.65
CA GLN A 53 22.84 -14.35 24.86
C GLN A 53 23.10 -12.85 24.98
N LYS A 54 22.06 -12.01 24.98
CA LYS A 54 22.18 -10.56 25.23
C LYS A 54 22.59 -10.22 26.67
N ALA A 55 22.25 -11.08 27.64
CA ALA A 55 22.61 -10.87 29.04
C ALA A 55 24.10 -11.20 29.32
N SER A 56 24.72 -12.02 28.48
CA SER A 56 26.15 -12.37 28.57
C SER A 56 27.07 -11.52 27.68
N GLU A 57 26.53 -10.59 26.88
CA GLU A 57 27.32 -9.72 25.99
C GLU A 57 28.23 -8.78 26.80
N THR A 58 29.50 -8.70 26.41
CA THR A 58 30.39 -7.64 26.93
C THR A 58 29.98 -6.28 26.36
N PRO A 59 30.41 -5.16 26.98
CA PRO A 59 30.14 -3.82 26.44
C PRO A 59 30.60 -3.65 24.97
N GLU A 60 31.74 -4.22 24.58
CA GLU A 60 32.22 -4.16 23.19
C GLU A 60 31.34 -4.99 22.24
N GLU A 61 30.90 -6.18 22.64
CA GLU A 61 30.01 -7.03 21.83
C GLU A 61 28.63 -6.39 21.63
N LYS A 62 28.10 -5.76 22.69
CA LYS A 62 26.85 -5.00 22.63
C LYS A 62 26.95 -3.80 21.69
N ALA A 63 28.08 -3.08 21.73
CA ALA A 63 28.34 -1.96 20.84
C ALA A 63 28.43 -2.43 19.38
N ALA A 64 29.19 -3.48 19.10
CA ALA A 64 29.31 -4.05 17.75
C ALA A 64 27.97 -4.58 17.21
N ARG A 65 27.13 -5.20 18.04
CA ARG A 65 25.77 -5.62 17.65
C ARG A 65 24.87 -4.44 17.31
N LEU A 66 24.87 -3.40 18.15
CA LEU A 66 24.08 -2.19 17.91
C LEU A 66 24.52 -1.47 16.63
N ASP A 67 25.83 -1.44 16.35
CA ASP A 67 26.35 -0.83 15.13
C ASP A 67 25.94 -1.62 13.88
N LYS A 68 26.02 -2.97 13.94
CA LYS A 68 25.48 -3.83 12.87
C LYS A 68 23.97 -3.65 12.68
N GLU A 69 23.21 -3.48 13.76
CA GLU A 69 21.75 -3.26 13.70
C GLU A 69 21.42 -1.89 13.09
N ARG A 70 22.20 -0.85 13.42
CA ARG A 70 22.10 0.47 12.81
C ARG A 70 22.46 0.43 11.32
N GLN A 71 23.54 -0.24 10.96
CA GLN A 71 23.97 -0.38 9.57
C GLN A 71 22.92 -1.14 8.76
N ALA A 72 22.45 -2.30 9.26
CA ALA A 72 21.39 -3.06 8.59
C ALA A 72 20.11 -2.24 8.42
N LYS A 73 19.76 -1.39 9.39
CA LYS A 73 18.61 -0.48 9.29
C LYS A 73 18.85 0.64 8.27
N ALA A 74 20.06 1.18 8.19
CA ALA A 74 20.44 2.18 7.20
C ALA A 74 20.42 1.58 5.78
N ASP A 75 20.98 0.39 5.60
CA ASP A 75 21.00 -0.34 4.33
C ASP A 75 19.57 -0.70 3.88
N ALA A 76 18.72 -1.17 4.81
CA ALA A 76 17.32 -1.44 4.52
C ALA A 76 16.55 -0.18 4.07
N ARG A 77 16.85 0.98 4.70
CA ARG A 77 16.25 2.26 4.32
C ARG A 77 16.75 2.72 2.95
N ALA A 78 18.04 2.62 2.69
CA ALA A 78 18.63 2.96 1.39
C ALA A 78 18.06 2.08 0.27
N ALA A 79 17.89 0.78 0.51
CA ALA A 79 17.24 -0.13 -0.43
C ALA A 79 15.77 0.22 -0.67
N GLN A 80 15.04 0.62 0.39
CA GLN A 80 13.65 1.06 0.28
C GLN A 80 13.52 2.36 -0.54
N GLU A 81 14.39 3.35 -0.31
CA GLU A 81 14.43 4.61 -1.08
C GLU A 81 14.80 4.35 -2.55
N THR A 82 15.73 3.43 -2.82
CA THR A 82 16.09 3.02 -4.18
C THR A 82 14.91 2.36 -4.90
N ASN A 83 14.21 1.43 -4.25
CA ASN A 83 13.04 0.76 -4.81
C ASN A 83 11.88 1.72 -5.04
N ALA A 84 11.62 2.64 -4.10
CA ALA A 84 10.60 3.67 -4.26
C ALA A 84 10.89 4.54 -5.49
N THR A 85 12.14 4.99 -5.65
CA THR A 85 12.54 5.80 -6.82
C THR A 85 12.38 5.04 -8.14
N ARG A 86 12.71 3.74 -8.17
CA ARG A 86 12.51 2.89 -9.36
C ARG A 86 11.04 2.78 -9.71
N PHE A 87 10.19 2.38 -8.76
CA PHE A 87 8.77 2.15 -9.03
C PHE A 87 7.99 3.44 -9.26
N ASP A 88 8.40 4.57 -8.67
CA ASP A 88 7.83 5.89 -8.96
C ASP A 88 8.04 6.31 -10.44
N ALA A 89 9.08 5.81 -11.09
CA ALA A 89 9.34 6.04 -12.51
C ALA A 89 8.63 5.01 -13.42
N GLU A 90 8.51 3.75 -12.97
CA GLU A 90 7.89 2.65 -13.73
C GLU A 90 6.36 2.67 -13.67
N LEU A 91 5.78 3.03 -12.52
CA LEU A 91 4.34 3.06 -12.26
C LEU A 91 3.80 4.47 -12.46
N GLN A 92 3.09 4.66 -13.57
CA GLN A 92 2.36 5.88 -13.87
C GLN A 92 0.88 5.67 -13.60
N LEU A 93 0.21 6.75 -13.20
CA LEU A 93 -1.25 6.75 -13.04
C LEU A 93 -1.91 6.43 -14.39
N ASP A 94 -3.10 5.83 -14.34
CA ASP A 94 -3.97 5.49 -15.48
C ASP A 94 -3.42 4.42 -16.44
N ASN A 95 -2.31 3.77 -16.08
CA ASN A 95 -1.75 2.65 -16.82
C ASN A 95 -2.07 1.30 -16.15
N VAL A 96 -2.17 0.27 -16.99
CA VAL A 96 -2.36 -1.12 -16.55
C VAL A 96 -1.00 -1.81 -16.41
N TYR A 97 -0.81 -2.53 -15.30
CA TYR A 97 0.41 -3.27 -15.02
C TYR A 97 0.14 -4.70 -14.55
N ILE A 98 0.98 -5.62 -15.02
CA ILE A 98 1.17 -6.94 -14.41
C ILE A 98 2.29 -6.81 -13.37
N ILE A 99 1.95 -7.06 -12.12
CA ILE A 99 2.89 -7.10 -11.00
C ILE A 99 3.09 -8.56 -10.59
N THR A 100 4.34 -9.04 -10.63
CA THR A 100 4.70 -10.40 -10.22
C THR A 100 5.84 -10.38 -9.20
N ASN A 101 5.87 -11.39 -8.33
CA ASN A 101 6.87 -11.49 -7.26
C ASN A 101 6.85 -10.30 -6.29
N ALA A 102 5.65 -9.87 -5.89
CA ALA A 102 5.44 -8.91 -4.80
C ALA A 102 5.12 -9.65 -3.49
N LEU A 103 5.38 -9.01 -2.35
CA LEU A 103 5.09 -9.58 -1.05
C LEU A 103 3.66 -9.20 -0.64
N VAL A 104 2.86 -10.18 -0.26
CA VAL A 104 1.54 -9.95 0.33
C VAL A 104 1.70 -9.79 1.83
N SER A 105 1.26 -8.66 2.37
CA SER A 105 1.35 -8.32 3.80
C SER A 105 -0.01 -7.94 4.36
N SER A 106 -0.24 -8.18 5.65
CA SER A 106 -1.43 -7.68 6.34
C SER A 106 -1.40 -6.16 6.46
N HIS A 107 -2.58 -5.53 6.41
CA HIS A 107 -2.74 -4.06 6.51
C HIS A 107 -2.10 -3.44 7.74
N ASP A 108 -2.07 -4.16 8.86
CA ASP A 108 -1.48 -3.69 10.10
C ASP A 108 0.03 -3.35 9.96
N ASP A 109 0.72 -3.99 9.00
CA ASP A 109 2.14 -3.73 8.72
C ASP A 109 2.39 -2.45 7.91
N PHE A 110 1.33 -1.86 7.34
CA PHE A 110 1.36 -0.58 6.61
C PHE A 110 0.90 0.58 7.50
N GLY A 111 0.44 0.29 8.72
CA GLY A 111 0.05 1.26 9.74
C GLY A 111 -1.27 1.97 9.46
N ARG A 112 -2.02 1.59 8.40
CA ARG A 112 -3.08 2.40 7.81
C ARG A 112 -3.94 1.57 6.81
N LYS A 113 -5.28 1.53 7.00
CA LYS A 113 -6.30 0.89 6.13
C LYS A 113 -6.55 1.74 4.87
N PHE A 114 -5.86 1.49 3.74
CA PHE A 114 -6.07 2.34 2.54
C PHE A 114 -6.07 1.57 1.20
N ASP A 115 -6.16 0.23 1.23
CA ASP A 115 -6.45 -0.53 0.00
C ASP A 115 -7.92 -0.95 -0.07
N PRO A 116 -8.48 -1.03 -1.29
CA PRO A 116 -9.81 -1.59 -1.53
C PRO A 116 -9.91 -3.07 -1.13
N HIS A 117 -8.79 -3.76 -0.92
CA HIS A 117 -8.79 -5.11 -0.37
C HIS A 117 -8.72 -5.03 1.17
N PRO A 118 -9.74 -5.50 1.91
CA PRO A 118 -9.83 -5.28 3.37
C PRO A 118 -8.74 -5.97 4.19
N ASP A 119 -8.12 -7.02 3.64
CA ASP A 119 -7.29 -7.95 4.42
C ASP A 119 -5.78 -7.89 4.13
N PHE A 120 -5.36 -7.37 2.98
CA PHE A 120 -3.94 -7.36 2.59
C PHE A 120 -3.57 -6.20 1.67
N GLY A 121 -2.29 -5.85 1.70
CA GLY A 121 -1.63 -4.93 0.76
C GLY A 121 -0.44 -5.59 0.08
N LEU A 122 -0.02 -5.04 -1.05
CA LEU A 122 1.16 -5.50 -1.80
C LEU A 122 2.37 -4.63 -1.47
N ARG A 123 3.49 -5.27 -1.12
CA ARG A 123 4.79 -4.62 -0.94
C ARG A 123 5.74 -5.03 -2.06
N LEU A 124 6.19 -4.02 -2.81
CA LEU A 124 7.16 -4.20 -3.88
C LEU A 124 8.58 -4.20 -3.31
N PHE A 125 9.46 -5.02 -3.86
CA PHE A 125 10.88 -5.11 -3.49
C PHE A 125 11.74 -5.30 -4.74
N SER A 126 13.06 -5.47 -4.58
CA SER A 126 14.03 -5.46 -5.69
C SER A 126 13.69 -6.46 -6.80
N ASP A 127 13.17 -7.63 -6.42
CA ASP A 127 12.92 -8.74 -7.35
C ASP A 127 11.47 -8.72 -7.86
N THR A 128 10.68 -7.72 -7.47
CA THR A 128 9.35 -7.51 -8.02
C THR A 128 9.48 -7.07 -9.48
N ILE A 129 8.69 -7.73 -10.33
CA ILE A 129 8.67 -7.50 -11.77
C ILE A 129 7.37 -6.78 -12.09
N VAL A 130 7.49 -5.58 -12.66
CA VAL A 130 6.38 -4.75 -13.15
C VAL A 130 6.46 -4.74 -14.67
N ARG A 131 5.34 -5.06 -15.34
CA ARG A 131 5.23 -5.00 -16.80
C ARG A 131 3.99 -4.22 -17.18
N TRP A 132 4.17 -3.20 -18.00
CA TRP A 132 3.06 -2.46 -18.58
C TRP A 132 2.30 -3.35 -19.60
N VAL A 133 0.99 -3.14 -19.69
CA VAL A 133 0.11 -3.85 -20.61
C VAL A 133 -0.65 -2.82 -21.44
N ASP A 134 -0.57 -2.97 -22.77
CA ASP A 134 -1.27 -2.15 -23.76
C ASP A 134 -2.77 -2.49 -23.88
N ASP A 135 -3.17 -3.69 -23.47
CA ASP A 135 -4.54 -4.19 -23.60
C ASP A 135 -5.32 -3.97 -22.28
N ASP A 136 -6.07 -2.87 -22.25
CA ASP A 136 -6.97 -2.45 -21.17
C ASP A 136 -8.35 -3.12 -21.25
N LEU A 137 -8.65 -3.84 -22.35
CA LEU A 137 -10.01 -4.31 -22.69
C LEU A 137 -10.61 -5.32 -21.69
N LEU A 138 -9.79 -5.96 -20.87
CA LEU A 138 -10.22 -6.98 -19.89
C LEU A 138 -10.21 -6.49 -18.44
N ILE A 139 -9.63 -5.33 -18.17
CA ILE A 139 -9.61 -4.76 -16.83
C ILE A 139 -10.67 -3.67 -16.81
N PRO A 140 -11.72 -3.81 -15.98
CA PRO A 140 -12.72 -2.76 -15.90
C PRO A 140 -12.01 -1.46 -15.51
N GLU A 141 -12.19 -0.41 -16.31
CA GLU A 141 -11.91 0.95 -15.84
C GLU A 141 -12.55 1.08 -14.46
N ILE A 142 -11.83 1.70 -13.51
CA ILE A 142 -12.36 1.89 -12.16
C ILE A 142 -13.64 2.70 -12.32
N ASN A 143 -14.78 2.02 -12.25
CA ASN A 143 -16.08 2.63 -12.45
C ASN A 143 -16.42 3.40 -11.18
N VAL A 144 -15.89 4.61 -11.11
CA VAL A 144 -16.17 5.56 -10.04
C VAL A 144 -17.58 6.15 -10.15
N SER A 145 -18.31 5.92 -11.24
CA SER A 145 -19.57 6.63 -11.51
C SER A 145 -20.67 6.36 -10.48
N GLY A 146 -20.63 5.20 -9.80
CA GLY A 146 -21.53 4.87 -8.70
C GLY A 146 -21.20 5.58 -7.38
N ASP A 147 -19.96 6.06 -7.24
CA ASP A 147 -19.39 6.64 -6.02
C ASP A 147 -18.99 8.12 -6.23
N ILE A 148 -19.45 8.78 -7.31
CA ILE A 148 -19.24 10.22 -7.47
C ILE A 148 -20.33 10.98 -6.70
N THR A 149 -19.94 11.67 -5.64
CA THR A 149 -20.83 12.64 -4.98
C THR A 149 -20.69 14.02 -5.59
N ALA A 150 -21.82 14.71 -5.73
CA ALA A 150 -21.85 16.15 -5.94
C ALA A 150 -21.08 16.89 -4.84
N MET A 151 -20.65 18.13 -5.12
CA MET A 151 -19.93 18.93 -4.12
C MET A 151 -20.70 19.00 -2.79
N PRO A 152 -19.98 18.90 -1.66
CA PRO A 152 -20.58 18.64 -0.38
C PRO A 152 -21.59 19.69 0.08
N THR A 153 -22.82 19.25 0.37
CA THR A 153 -23.58 19.67 1.56
C THR A 153 -23.12 18.90 2.82
N MET A 154 -21.91 18.32 2.79
CA MET A 154 -21.48 17.27 3.70
C MET A 154 -21.16 17.80 5.11
N PRO A 155 -21.45 17.01 6.16
CA PRO A 155 -21.06 17.34 7.52
C PRO A 155 -19.53 17.38 7.62
N ALA A 156 -19.02 18.38 8.33
CA ALA A 156 -17.60 18.51 8.58
C ALA A 156 -17.02 17.29 9.32
N LEU A 157 -15.73 17.00 9.06
CA LEU A 157 -14.87 16.03 9.74
C LEU A 157 -14.89 14.57 9.26
N GLN A 158 -15.35 14.28 8.04
CA GLN A 158 -15.12 12.96 7.43
C GLN A 158 -13.91 12.97 6.49
N VAL A 159 -12.98 12.03 6.72
CA VAL A 159 -12.08 11.55 5.67
C VAL A 159 -12.94 10.70 4.77
N ILE A 160 -13.08 11.08 3.50
CA ILE A 160 -13.92 10.36 2.56
C ILE A 160 -12.99 9.54 1.67
N GLU A 161 -12.99 8.23 1.93
CA GLU A 161 -12.00 7.29 1.41
C GLU A 161 -12.43 6.68 0.07
N ASP A 162 -13.74 6.53 -0.16
CA ASP A 162 -14.28 5.78 -1.30
C ASP A 162 -15.01 6.63 -2.35
N VAL A 163 -15.23 7.91 -2.07
CA VAL A 163 -16.10 8.75 -2.90
C VAL A 163 -15.28 9.67 -3.81
N GLY A 164 -15.59 9.64 -5.10
CA GLY A 164 -15.09 10.58 -6.09
C GLY A 164 -15.86 11.89 -6.06
N MET A 165 -15.20 13.00 -6.37
CA MET A 165 -15.86 14.28 -6.60
C MET A 165 -15.43 14.82 -7.96
N LEU A 166 -16.40 15.16 -8.80
CA LEU A 166 -16.16 15.91 -10.02
C LEU A 166 -16.36 17.40 -9.75
N ALA A 167 -15.38 18.21 -10.12
CA ALA A 167 -15.49 19.65 -10.04
C ALA A 167 -14.58 20.34 -11.06
N ILE A 168 -14.94 21.54 -11.49
CA ILE A 168 -14.11 22.36 -12.37
C ILE A 168 -13.14 23.18 -11.53
N CYS A 169 -11.86 23.18 -11.93
CA CYS A 169 -10.87 24.07 -11.35
C CYS A 169 -11.10 25.51 -11.84
N HIS A 170 -11.75 26.33 -11.01
CA HIS A 170 -12.07 27.72 -11.33
C HIS A 170 -10.90 28.67 -11.13
N SER A 171 -10.04 28.42 -10.14
CA SER A 171 -8.84 29.22 -9.93
C SER A 171 -7.77 28.38 -9.24
N LEU A 172 -6.52 28.70 -9.49
CA LEU A 172 -5.39 28.05 -8.85
C LEU A 172 -4.37 29.10 -8.39
N GLU A 173 -4.09 29.11 -7.09
CA GLU A 173 -3.04 29.92 -6.49
C GLU A 173 -1.68 29.26 -6.71
N PRO A 174 -0.64 30.01 -7.10
CA PRO A 174 0.70 29.46 -7.26
C PRO A 174 1.21 28.86 -5.96
N SER A 175 2.00 27.78 -6.07
CA SER A 175 2.56 27.10 -4.90
C SER A 175 3.52 28.01 -4.13
N ALA A 176 3.28 28.15 -2.82
CA ALA A 176 4.17 28.77 -1.85
C ALA A 176 4.46 27.77 -0.74
N ASP A 177 5.72 27.51 -0.43
CA ASP A 177 6.17 26.58 0.61
C ASP A 177 5.51 25.19 0.54
N ASP A 178 5.52 24.56 -0.65
CA ASP A 178 4.90 23.26 -0.92
C ASP A 178 3.39 23.21 -0.63
N LYS A 179 2.73 24.37 -0.66
CA LYS A 179 1.30 24.50 -0.45
C LYS A 179 0.68 25.36 -1.56
N SER A 180 -0.45 24.90 -2.08
CA SER A 180 -1.22 25.63 -3.10
C SER A 180 -2.71 25.51 -2.77
N PHE A 181 -3.52 26.43 -3.31
CA PHE A 181 -4.96 26.42 -3.14
C PHE A 181 -5.64 26.46 -4.49
N ALA A 182 -6.65 25.61 -4.68
CA ALA A 182 -7.53 25.66 -5.83
C ALA A 182 -8.95 25.98 -5.38
N THR A 183 -9.66 26.77 -6.18
CA THR A 183 -11.11 26.94 -6.04
C THR A 183 -11.78 25.99 -7.03
N LEU A 184 -12.59 25.08 -6.51
CA LEU A 184 -13.35 24.14 -7.32
C LEU A 184 -14.81 24.57 -7.38
N VAL A 185 -15.45 24.32 -8.53
CA VAL A 185 -16.86 24.63 -8.75
C VAL A 185 -17.64 23.47 -9.34
N ASP A 186 -18.91 23.37 -8.95
CA ASP A 186 -19.86 22.36 -9.42
C ASP A 186 -21.26 22.99 -9.58
N ASP A 187 -22.15 22.29 -10.28
CA ASP A 187 -23.51 22.71 -10.62
C ASP A 187 -24.58 22.28 -9.60
N SER A 188 -24.14 21.73 -8.45
CA SER A 188 -24.98 21.14 -7.42
C SER A 188 -25.89 22.12 -6.65
N ALA A 189 -25.64 23.43 -6.70
CA ALA A 189 -26.45 24.43 -5.99
C ALA A 189 -27.64 24.97 -6.81
N GLY A 190 -28.38 24.08 -7.48
CA GLY A 190 -29.68 24.40 -8.09
C GLY A 190 -29.64 25.52 -9.13
N GLY A 191 -28.55 25.62 -9.90
CA GLY A 191 -28.32 26.66 -10.91
C GLY A 191 -27.40 27.82 -10.46
N SER A 192 -27.01 27.88 -9.19
CA SER A 192 -25.93 28.74 -8.71
C SER A 192 -24.60 27.98 -8.64
N ARG A 193 -23.46 28.68 -8.78
CA ARG A 193 -22.13 28.07 -8.64
C ARG A 193 -21.88 27.67 -7.18
N ALA A 194 -21.79 26.37 -6.90
CA ALA A 194 -21.24 25.89 -5.64
C ALA A 194 -19.72 26.03 -5.69
N THR A 195 -19.08 26.57 -4.65
CA THR A 195 -17.62 26.74 -4.58
C THR A 195 -17.05 26.03 -3.36
N ILE A 196 -15.87 25.40 -3.52
CA ILE A 196 -15.12 24.80 -2.41
C ILE A 196 -13.64 25.04 -2.60
N ARG A 197 -12.96 25.28 -1.47
CA ARG A 197 -11.51 25.45 -1.47
C ARG A 197 -10.84 24.10 -1.30
N LEU A 198 -9.95 23.77 -2.24
CA LEU A 198 -9.02 22.64 -2.16
C LEU A 198 -7.65 23.12 -1.71
N THR A 199 -7.12 22.52 -0.65
CA THR A 199 -5.73 22.71 -0.24
C THR A 199 -4.86 21.57 -0.77
N LEU A 200 -3.81 21.92 -1.51
CA LEU A 200 -2.82 20.99 -2.06
C LEU A 200 -1.53 21.08 -1.24
N TYR A 201 -0.87 19.94 -1.06
CA TYR A 201 0.40 19.84 -0.33
C TYR A 201 1.46 19.07 -1.12
N GLY A 202 2.73 19.40 -0.89
CA GLY A 202 3.89 18.64 -1.39
C GLY A 202 3.87 18.46 -2.91
N LYS A 203 3.91 17.19 -3.35
CA LYS A 203 3.93 16.83 -4.78
C LYS A 203 2.75 17.45 -5.53
N HIS A 204 1.54 17.40 -4.96
CA HIS A 204 0.35 17.95 -5.61
C HIS A 204 0.44 19.46 -5.80
N ALA A 205 0.92 20.20 -4.79
CA ALA A 205 1.10 21.64 -4.88
C ALA A 205 2.16 22.02 -5.93
N ARG A 206 3.28 21.28 -5.98
CA ARG A 206 4.33 21.50 -6.99
C ARG A 206 3.89 21.16 -8.41
N SER A 207 3.03 20.16 -8.57
CA SER A 207 2.44 19.78 -9.87
C SER A 207 1.19 20.59 -10.24
N ALA A 208 0.77 21.52 -9.39
CA ALA A 208 -0.41 22.34 -9.63
C ALA A 208 -0.03 23.47 -10.59
N THR A 209 -0.24 23.22 -11.87
CA THR A 209 0.05 24.13 -12.97
C THR A 209 -1.22 24.83 -13.46
N GLN A 210 -1.07 26.03 -14.05
CA GLN A 210 -2.19 26.83 -14.53
C GLN A 210 -2.96 26.19 -15.70
N ASP A 211 -2.36 25.20 -16.38
CA ASP A 211 -3.00 24.38 -17.41
C ASP A 211 -4.24 23.61 -16.90
N ARG A 212 -4.35 23.39 -15.58
CA ARG A 212 -5.53 22.79 -14.95
C ARG A 212 -6.72 23.74 -14.84
N PHE A 213 -6.53 25.04 -15.10
CA PHE A 213 -7.61 26.02 -15.07
C PHE A 213 -8.70 25.68 -16.10
N GLY A 214 -9.97 25.73 -15.68
CA GLY A 214 -11.12 25.41 -16.52
C GLY A 214 -11.29 23.93 -16.85
N GLN A 215 -10.40 23.06 -16.35
CA GLN A 215 -10.54 21.62 -16.54
C GLN A 215 -11.46 21.02 -15.47
N CYS A 216 -12.20 19.98 -15.87
CA CYS A 216 -12.95 19.15 -14.95
C CYS A 216 -11.99 18.12 -14.31
N LEU A 217 -11.90 18.16 -12.99
CA LEU A 217 -11.06 17.29 -12.19
C LEU A 217 -11.92 16.23 -11.51
N LEU A 218 -11.44 14.99 -11.52
CA LEU A 218 -11.90 13.94 -10.62
C LEU A 218 -10.95 13.90 -9.42
N LEU A 219 -11.51 14.13 -8.24
CA LEU A 219 -10.80 14.04 -6.97
C LEU A 219 -11.27 12.79 -6.23
N GLN A 220 -10.32 11.97 -5.78
CA GLN A 220 -10.60 10.80 -4.96
C GLN A 220 -9.73 10.83 -3.71
N ARG A 221 -10.23 10.27 -2.60
CA ARG A 221 -9.48 10.11 -1.34
C ARG A 221 -9.02 11.45 -0.77
N PHE A 222 -9.93 12.40 -0.63
CA PHE A 222 -9.67 13.72 -0.04
C PHE A 222 -10.29 13.83 1.36
N LYS A 223 -9.80 14.79 2.14
CA LYS A 223 -10.33 15.06 3.47
C LYS A 223 -11.27 16.25 3.44
N VAL A 224 -12.44 16.14 4.05
CA VAL A 224 -13.38 17.26 4.22
C VAL A 224 -13.15 17.91 5.59
N ASN A 225 -12.90 19.22 5.60
CA ASN A 225 -12.72 20.01 6.81
C ASN A 225 -13.56 21.28 6.71
N ASP A 226 -14.56 21.46 7.59
CA ASP A 226 -15.35 22.69 7.76
C ASP A 226 -15.50 23.58 6.50
N GLY A 227 -16.15 23.07 5.45
CA GLY A 227 -16.42 23.81 4.21
C GLY A 227 -15.26 23.88 3.20
N ALA A 228 -14.19 23.13 3.41
CA ALA A 228 -13.05 22.99 2.52
C ALA A 228 -12.62 21.53 2.38
N ILE A 229 -11.77 21.25 1.40
CA ILE A 229 -11.15 19.94 1.21
C ILE A 229 -9.62 20.05 1.19
N SER A 230 -8.94 18.97 1.57
CA SER A 230 -7.48 18.87 1.48
C SER A 230 -7.02 17.58 0.80
N ALA A 231 -6.03 17.73 -0.07
CA ALA A 231 -5.34 16.62 -0.71
C ALA A 231 -4.29 16.06 0.24
N SER A 232 -4.41 14.77 0.57
CA SER A 232 -3.40 14.00 1.27
C SER A 232 -2.39 13.40 0.28
N ALA A 233 -1.37 12.71 0.79
CA ALA A 233 -0.41 11.98 -0.04
C ALA A 233 -1.05 10.85 -0.88
N HIS A 234 -2.29 10.45 -0.56
CA HIS A 234 -3.04 9.40 -1.25
C HIS A 234 -4.18 9.94 -2.10
N THR A 235 -4.33 11.27 -2.19
CA THR A 235 -5.39 11.87 -3.00
C THR A 235 -5.03 11.73 -4.48
N CYS A 236 -5.94 11.15 -5.26
CA CYS A 236 -5.81 11.09 -6.71
C CYS A 236 -6.55 12.29 -7.31
N ILE A 237 -5.87 13.00 -8.21
CA ILE A 237 -6.43 14.15 -8.94
C ILE A 237 -6.13 13.96 -10.42
N SER A 238 -7.14 13.54 -11.19
CA SER A 238 -7.05 13.31 -12.63
C SER A 238 -7.95 14.26 -13.40
N ILE A 239 -7.65 14.46 -14.69
CA ILE A 239 -8.49 15.24 -15.61
C ILE A 239 -9.56 14.30 -16.14
N ALA A 240 -10.82 14.61 -15.90
CA ALA A 240 -11.93 13.70 -16.15
C ALA A 240 -12.63 13.93 -17.49
N ALA A 241 -11.93 14.44 -18.51
CA ALA A 241 -12.56 14.94 -19.75
C ALA A 241 -13.38 13.89 -20.53
N SER A 242 -13.10 12.60 -20.34
CA SER A 242 -13.80 11.49 -21.00
C SER A 242 -15.15 11.16 -20.37
N LEU A 243 -15.35 11.45 -19.07
CA LEU A 243 -16.55 11.06 -18.33
C LEU A 243 -17.79 11.84 -18.81
N PRO A 244 -18.96 11.18 -19.01
CA PRO A 244 -20.20 11.85 -19.38
C PRO A 244 -20.58 13.00 -18.44
N GLU A 245 -20.44 12.80 -17.14
CA GLU A 245 -20.73 13.78 -16.09
C GLU A 245 -19.79 14.99 -16.17
N ALA A 246 -18.51 14.77 -16.50
CA ALA A 246 -17.55 15.83 -16.70
C ALA A 246 -17.86 16.67 -17.95
N LYS A 247 -18.29 16.03 -19.04
CA LYS A 247 -18.75 16.74 -20.26
C LYS A 247 -19.97 17.62 -19.96
N ARG A 248 -20.93 17.09 -19.19
CA ARG A 248 -22.10 17.85 -18.72
C ARG A 248 -21.66 19.07 -17.90
N LEU A 249 -20.75 18.87 -16.94
CA LEU A 249 -20.28 19.94 -16.06
C LEU A 249 -19.49 21.01 -16.82
N LEU A 250 -18.62 20.62 -17.76
CA LEU A 250 -17.89 21.54 -18.64
C LEU A 250 -18.82 22.37 -19.51
N HIS A 251 -19.87 21.75 -20.06
CA HIS A 251 -20.88 22.46 -20.84
C HIS A 251 -21.64 23.48 -19.98
N TRP A 252 -22.08 23.09 -18.79
CA TRP A 252 -22.72 24.02 -17.85
C TRP A 252 -21.82 25.22 -17.55
N TYR A 253 -20.54 24.97 -17.21
CA TYR A 253 -19.61 26.03 -16.83
C TYR A 253 -19.30 27.02 -17.96
N SER A 254 -19.29 26.57 -19.22
CA SER A 254 -19.09 27.48 -20.36
C SER A 254 -20.31 28.33 -20.71
N THR A 255 -21.49 27.95 -20.23
CA THR A 255 -22.76 28.68 -20.45
C THR A 255 -23.10 29.69 -19.35
N GLN A 256 -22.27 29.78 -18.30
CA GLN A 256 -22.44 30.65 -17.12
C GLN A 256 -21.47 31.84 -17.17
#